data_AF-A0A9N7UCJ8-F1
#
_entry.id   AF-A0A9N7UCJ8-F1
#
_cell.length_a   1.000
_cell.length_b   1.000
_cell.length_c   1.000
_cell.angle_alpha   90.00
_cell.angle_beta   90.00
_cell.angle_gamma   90.00
#
_symmetry.space_group_name_H-M   'P 1'
#
loop_
_entity.id
_entity.type
_entity.pdbx_description
1 polymer ?
#
loop_
_entity_poly.entity_id
_entity_poly.type
_entity_poly.pdbx_seq_one_letter_code
_entity_poly.pdbx_strand_id
1 'polypeptide(L)'
;MDTANQLVSGGTFQVLKLPLGFIRILEWLFAIFAFATCGGYSGQLRVSVDCMEKASSNLSIGIDFAYPFRLYQVSFEAPVCEGIRRELVFLIGDYSSSAEFFVTIAVFAFLYSLMATIVYIFFKNKYHENNQAPLIDFVVTVVFSFMWLVSSSAWAKALSDVKLATDPDEVQLLISACKDQTNRCGSVHGSRWSGLNTSVVFGFLNFVLWAGNIWFVFKETAWHKGASRLAQGASEKQAGTFNQEPYNQGSFDQTGSHNIQGDLGQPSEYSQVGAATDRTERQRELGLRRKTNEQRLQDREKDVKLLQQEDEAVNCTADKAVEDSEKIFTELNRLVEKRSSDVKLQIRSQQETGLSRVKELRWRLEQEITELKRKDDELKQPSHTQDHNRFLPNIPQCHHSVNLCIHPASGSVF
;
A
#
# COMPACT_ATOMS: atom_id res chain seq x y z
N MET A 1 -25.12 22.85 29.85
CA MET A 1 -23.66 23.03 29.69
C MET A 1 -22.85 22.05 30.55
N ASP A 2 -23.51 21.28 31.43
CA ASP A 2 -22.83 20.44 32.44
C ASP A 2 -22.44 19.05 31.95
N THR A 3 -23.09 18.53 30.91
CA THR A 3 -22.76 17.24 30.28
C THR A 3 -21.45 17.28 29.50
N ALA A 4 -21.09 18.42 28.90
CA ALA A 4 -19.82 18.59 28.20
C ALA A 4 -18.63 18.69 29.19
N ASN A 5 -18.85 19.32 30.34
CA ASN A 5 -17.81 19.44 31.37
C ASN A 5 -17.55 18.13 32.12
N GLN A 6 -18.56 17.24 32.25
CA GLN A 6 -18.34 15.88 32.78
C GLN A 6 -17.58 14.96 31.80
N LEU A 7 -17.78 15.10 30.49
CA LEU A 7 -17.03 14.36 29.47
C LEU A 7 -15.54 14.76 29.43
N VAL A 8 -15.23 16.02 29.71
CA VAL A 8 -13.85 16.53 29.77
C VAL A 8 -13.16 16.14 31.09
N SER A 9 -13.91 15.90 32.17
CA SER A 9 -13.35 15.58 33.50
C SER A 9 -12.95 14.10 33.67
N GLY A 10 -13.37 13.19 32.79
CA GLY A 10 -13.03 11.76 32.84
C GLY A 10 -11.77 11.36 32.07
N GLY A 11 -11.27 12.22 31.18
CA GLY A 11 -10.10 11.95 30.34
C GLY A 11 -8.80 12.28 31.07
N THR A 12 -7.99 11.27 31.40
CA THR A 12 -6.65 11.52 31.95
C THR A 12 -5.74 12.02 30.82
N PHE A 13 -5.62 13.33 30.62
CA PHE A 13 -4.73 13.94 29.61
C PHE A 13 -3.24 13.55 29.77
N GLN A 14 -2.83 12.91 30.87
CA GLN A 14 -1.51 12.26 30.98
C GLN A 14 -1.29 11.13 29.96
N VAL A 15 -2.36 10.54 29.41
CA VAL A 15 -2.28 9.45 28.43
C VAL A 15 -1.76 9.92 27.07
N LEU A 16 -1.90 11.23 26.77
CA LEU A 16 -1.31 11.87 25.58
C LEU A 16 0.21 12.03 25.67
N LYS A 17 0.80 11.86 26.86
CA LYS A 17 2.25 11.83 27.06
C LYS A 17 2.86 10.45 26.78
N LEU A 18 2.04 9.41 26.54
CA LEU A 18 2.56 8.14 26.03
C LEU A 18 2.84 8.27 24.53
N PRO A 19 3.96 7.70 24.04
CA PRO A 19 4.36 7.81 22.64
C PRO A 19 3.25 7.36 21.67
N LEU A 20 2.45 6.37 22.07
CA LEU A 20 1.35 5.83 21.29
C LEU A 20 0.20 6.84 21.06
N GLY A 21 -0.18 7.61 22.08
CA GLY A 21 -1.27 8.60 21.97
C GLY A 21 -0.89 9.81 21.11
N PHE A 22 0.38 10.24 21.19
CA PHE A 22 0.90 11.32 20.37
C PHE A 22 0.96 10.94 18.89
N ILE A 23 1.44 9.73 18.57
CA ILE A 23 1.49 9.23 17.19
C ILE A 23 0.09 9.18 16.57
N ARG A 24 -0.93 8.72 17.30
CA ARG A 24 -2.32 8.65 16.82
C ARG A 24 -2.91 10.02 16.45
N ILE A 25 -2.56 11.07 17.19
CA ILE A 25 -2.96 12.45 16.85
C ILE A 25 -2.27 12.91 15.58
N LEU A 26 -0.97 12.61 15.41
CA LEU A 26 -0.25 12.96 14.20
C LEU A 26 -0.81 12.22 12.97
N GLU A 27 -1.10 10.92 13.09
CA GLU A 27 -1.77 10.13 12.05
C GLU A 27 -3.10 10.78 11.63
N TRP A 28 -3.92 11.19 12.62
CA TRP A 28 -5.18 11.86 12.38
C TRP A 28 -5.00 13.21 11.65
N LEU A 29 -4.09 14.06 12.12
CA LEU A 29 -3.81 15.36 11.50
C LEU A 29 -3.25 15.23 10.09
N PHE A 30 -2.29 14.34 9.87
CA PHE A 30 -1.66 14.18 8.57
C PHE A 30 -2.59 13.53 7.55
N ALA A 31 -3.49 12.64 7.98
CA ALA A 31 -4.55 12.12 7.12
C ALA A 31 -5.46 13.24 6.61
N ILE A 32 -5.82 14.22 7.46
CA ILE A 32 -6.61 15.41 7.05
C ILE A 32 -5.88 16.17 5.94
N PHE A 33 -4.60 16.49 6.15
CA PHE A 33 -3.84 17.20 5.13
C PHE A 33 -3.75 16.40 3.83
N ALA A 34 -3.56 15.08 3.88
CA ALA A 34 -3.51 14.23 2.70
C ALA A 34 -4.81 14.28 1.86
N PHE A 35 -5.97 13.98 2.47
CA PHE A 35 -7.23 13.97 1.70
C PHE A 35 -7.74 15.35 1.35
N ALA A 36 -7.57 16.36 2.22
CA ALA A 36 -8.07 17.71 1.97
C ALA A 36 -7.29 18.41 0.84
N THR A 37 -5.97 18.22 0.79
CA THR A 37 -5.13 18.84 -0.26
C THR A 37 -5.24 18.16 -1.62
N CYS A 38 -5.63 16.88 -1.67
CA CYS A 38 -5.90 16.17 -2.92
C CYS A 38 -7.36 16.33 -3.37
N GLY A 39 -8.32 16.00 -2.50
CA GLY A 39 -9.76 16.01 -2.81
C GLY A 39 -10.36 17.40 -2.95
N GLY A 40 -9.77 18.41 -2.32
CA GLY A 40 -10.20 19.81 -2.43
C GLY A 40 -9.48 20.61 -3.51
N TYR A 41 -8.66 19.98 -4.36
CA TYR A 41 -7.84 20.71 -5.32
C TYR A 41 -8.58 21.07 -6.61
N SER A 42 -8.39 22.32 -7.03
CA SER A 42 -8.73 22.83 -8.36
C SER A 42 -7.52 23.56 -8.96
N GLY A 43 -7.12 23.19 -10.17
CA GLY A 43 -6.08 23.84 -10.95
C GLY A 43 -6.68 24.64 -12.11
N GLN A 44 -6.03 25.75 -12.44
CA GLN A 44 -6.34 26.56 -13.62
C GLN A 44 -5.07 26.75 -14.45
N LEU A 45 -5.13 26.42 -15.73
CA LEU A 45 -4.07 26.64 -16.71
C LEU A 45 -4.54 27.70 -17.71
N ARG A 46 -3.61 28.51 -18.22
CA ARG A 46 -3.88 29.44 -19.32
C ARG A 46 -2.91 29.24 -20.48
N VAL A 47 -3.48 29.04 -21.67
CA VAL A 47 -2.76 28.98 -22.95
C VAL A 47 -3.17 30.13 -23.86
N SER A 48 -2.27 30.56 -24.73
CA SER A 48 -2.52 31.59 -25.73
C SER A 48 -2.35 31.04 -27.15
N VAL A 49 -3.24 31.48 -28.04
CA VAL A 49 -3.18 31.23 -29.47
C VAL A 49 -3.28 32.57 -30.19
N ASP A 50 -2.19 32.97 -30.84
CA ASP A 50 -2.10 34.17 -31.67
C ASP A 50 -2.06 33.77 -33.15
N CYS A 51 -3.19 33.96 -33.83
CA CYS A 51 -3.33 33.69 -35.25
C CYS A 51 -2.68 34.81 -36.08
N MET A 52 -2.20 34.47 -37.28
CA MET A 52 -1.70 35.49 -38.23
C MET A 52 -2.75 36.57 -38.52
N GLU A 53 -4.00 36.16 -38.69
CA GLU A 53 -5.16 37.06 -38.81
C GLU A 53 -5.70 37.38 -37.40
N LYS A 54 -5.17 38.46 -36.80
CA LYS A 54 -5.42 38.87 -35.40
C LYS A 54 -6.90 38.93 -34.97
N ALA A 55 -7.84 38.94 -35.91
CA ALA A 55 -9.29 38.93 -35.64
C ALA A 55 -9.78 37.63 -34.98
N SER A 56 -9.05 36.52 -35.10
CA SER A 56 -9.40 35.22 -34.51
C SER A 56 -8.50 34.78 -33.35
N SER A 57 -7.55 35.61 -32.92
CA SER A 57 -6.62 35.28 -31.81
C SER A 57 -7.32 35.21 -30.46
N ASN A 58 -6.93 34.26 -29.61
CA ASN A 58 -7.32 34.22 -28.20
C ASN A 58 -6.08 34.05 -27.32
N LEU A 59 -5.67 35.14 -26.68
CA LEU A 59 -4.44 35.21 -25.91
C LEU A 59 -4.58 34.72 -24.46
N SER A 60 -5.76 34.25 -24.04
CA SER A 60 -6.00 33.81 -22.67
C SER A 60 -7.15 32.79 -22.58
N ILE A 61 -6.90 31.57 -23.06
CA ILE A 61 -7.82 30.43 -22.94
C ILE A 61 -7.60 29.79 -21.57
N GLY A 62 -8.58 29.89 -20.68
CA GLY A 62 -8.55 29.28 -19.35
C GLY A 62 -9.07 27.85 -19.39
N ILE A 63 -8.32 26.93 -18.80
CA ILE A 63 -8.65 25.51 -18.69
C ILE A 63 -8.64 25.15 -17.21
N ASP A 64 -9.80 24.83 -16.67
CA ASP A 64 -9.99 24.48 -15.27
C ASP A 64 -10.15 22.96 -15.12
N PHE A 65 -9.39 22.37 -14.20
CA PHE A 65 -9.47 20.94 -13.88
C PHE A 65 -9.41 20.75 -12.37
N ALA A 66 -10.08 19.72 -11.86
CA ALA A 66 -10.17 19.46 -10.42
C ALA A 66 -10.19 17.96 -10.14
N TYR A 67 -10.12 17.59 -8.86
CA TYR A 67 -10.43 16.24 -8.41
C TYR A 67 -11.83 15.81 -8.93
N PRO A 68 -12.02 14.58 -9.45
CA PRO A 68 -11.10 13.44 -9.44
C PRO A 68 -10.24 13.32 -10.71
N PHE A 69 -9.80 14.41 -11.37
CA PHE A 69 -8.84 14.37 -12.48
C PHE A 69 -9.27 13.52 -13.69
N ARG A 70 -10.56 13.56 -14.04
CA ARG A 70 -11.11 12.99 -15.28
C ARG A 70 -10.86 13.95 -16.44
N LEU A 71 -9.60 14.09 -16.85
CA LEU A 71 -9.18 15.11 -17.81
C LEU A 71 -9.92 14.98 -19.16
N TYR A 72 -10.24 13.77 -19.60
CA TYR A 72 -11.01 13.56 -20.83
C TYR A 72 -12.40 14.24 -20.87
N GLN A 73 -12.98 14.61 -19.72
CA GLN A 73 -14.25 15.32 -19.64
C GLN A 73 -14.09 16.84 -19.66
N VAL A 74 -12.86 17.34 -19.48
CA VAL A 74 -12.54 18.76 -19.48
C VAL A 74 -12.33 19.20 -20.92
N SER A 75 -13.26 20.01 -21.42
CA SER A 75 -13.23 20.57 -22.76
C SER A 75 -13.04 22.09 -22.74
N PHE A 76 -12.31 22.62 -23.71
CA PHE A 76 -12.14 24.06 -23.90
C PHE A 76 -12.27 24.44 -25.38
N GLU A 77 -12.67 25.68 -25.64
CA GLU A 77 -12.76 26.21 -26.99
C GLU A 77 -11.43 26.86 -27.41
N ALA A 78 -10.87 26.41 -28.54
CA ALA A 78 -9.68 26.98 -29.14
C ALA A 78 -9.97 27.51 -30.56
N PRO A 79 -9.36 28.63 -30.99
CA PRO A 79 -9.51 29.12 -32.36
C PRO A 79 -8.74 28.23 -33.34
N VAL A 80 -9.33 27.94 -34.51
CA VAL A 80 -8.70 27.12 -35.56
C VAL A 80 -7.84 27.96 -36.54
N CYS A 81 -7.87 29.29 -36.40
CA CYS A 81 -7.22 30.26 -37.29
C CYS A 81 -7.65 30.18 -38.77
N GLU A 82 -8.74 29.48 -39.09
CA GLU A 82 -9.44 29.50 -40.39
C GLU A 82 -10.77 30.25 -40.25
N GLY A 83 -10.70 31.58 -40.18
CA GLY A 83 -11.85 32.47 -39.93
C GLY A 83 -12.27 32.54 -38.44
N ILE A 84 -13.57 32.73 -38.16
CA ILE A 84 -14.11 32.91 -36.78
C ILE A 84 -14.39 31.54 -36.10
N ARG A 85 -14.01 30.42 -36.73
CA ARG A 85 -14.34 29.08 -36.21
C ARG A 85 -13.51 28.75 -34.96
N ARG A 86 -14.16 28.06 -34.03
CA ARG A 86 -13.55 27.49 -32.83
C ARG A 86 -13.76 25.98 -32.82
N GLU A 87 -12.75 25.25 -32.38
CA GLU A 87 -12.81 23.82 -32.13
C GLU A 87 -12.95 23.55 -30.64
N LEU A 88 -13.64 22.47 -30.31
CA LEU A 88 -13.75 21.97 -28.94
C LEU A 88 -12.66 20.91 -28.73
N VAL A 89 -11.70 21.19 -27.85
CA VAL A 89 -10.58 20.31 -27.54
C VAL A 89 -10.79 19.69 -26.17
N PHE A 90 -10.54 18.39 -26.04
CA PHE A 90 -10.60 17.65 -24.77
C PHE A 90 -9.20 17.33 -24.30
N LEU A 91 -8.93 17.47 -22.99
CA LEU A 91 -7.68 16.99 -22.41
C LEU A 91 -7.60 15.45 -22.49
N ILE A 92 -6.39 14.89 -22.42
CA ILE A 92 -6.18 13.45 -22.52
C ILE A 92 -5.85 12.86 -21.14
N GLY A 93 -6.48 11.72 -20.82
CA GLY A 93 -6.15 10.90 -19.66
C GLY A 93 -7.27 10.78 -18.63
N ASP A 94 -7.26 9.67 -17.90
CA ASP A 94 -8.08 9.44 -16.72
C ASP A 94 -7.18 9.02 -15.56
N TYR A 95 -7.05 9.90 -14.58
CA TYR A 95 -6.22 9.69 -13.38
C TYR A 95 -7.07 9.55 -12.11
N SER A 96 -8.39 9.41 -12.27
CA SER A 96 -9.36 9.36 -11.17
C SER A 96 -9.16 8.20 -10.24
N SER A 97 -8.91 7.00 -10.78
CA SER A 97 -8.77 5.79 -9.98
C SER A 97 -7.68 5.91 -8.91
N SER A 98 -6.50 6.43 -9.27
CA SER A 98 -5.38 6.59 -8.32
C SER A 98 -5.67 7.65 -7.26
N ALA A 99 -6.27 8.78 -7.67
CA ALA A 99 -6.63 9.87 -6.75
C ALA A 99 -7.76 9.44 -5.78
N GLU A 100 -8.81 8.82 -6.29
CA GLU A 100 -9.93 8.30 -5.52
C GLU A 100 -9.47 7.22 -4.54
N PHE A 101 -8.59 6.31 -4.96
CA PHE A 101 -8.00 5.30 -4.08
C PHE A 101 -7.21 5.96 -2.94
N PHE A 102 -6.34 6.92 -3.24
CA PHE A 102 -5.56 7.64 -2.23
C PHE A 102 -6.44 8.39 -1.22
N VAL A 103 -7.41 9.16 -1.70
CA VAL A 103 -8.35 9.90 -0.85
C VAL A 103 -9.20 8.95 0.01
N THR A 104 -9.63 7.83 -0.54
CA THR A 104 -10.42 6.82 0.18
C THR A 104 -9.64 6.21 1.34
N ILE A 105 -8.39 5.80 1.10
CA ILE A 105 -7.51 5.29 2.17
C ILE A 105 -7.29 6.35 3.25
N ALA A 106 -7.06 7.61 2.85
CA ALA A 106 -6.86 8.70 3.79
C ALA A 106 -8.11 8.99 4.65
N VAL A 107 -9.32 8.94 4.08
CA VAL A 107 -10.57 9.12 4.84
C VAL A 107 -10.80 7.96 5.81
N PHE A 108 -10.59 6.71 5.39
CA PHE A 108 -10.71 5.57 6.30
C PHE A 108 -9.68 5.59 7.42
N ALA A 109 -8.43 5.95 7.12
CA ALA A 109 -7.39 6.12 8.13
C ALA A 109 -7.76 7.24 9.12
N PHE A 110 -8.28 8.37 8.63
CA PHE A 110 -8.77 9.47 9.47
C PHE A 110 -9.88 9.02 10.44
N LEU A 111 -10.91 8.33 9.92
CA LEU A 111 -12.02 7.84 10.75
C LEU A 111 -11.55 6.81 11.77
N TYR A 112 -10.65 5.91 11.37
CA TYR A 112 -10.08 4.92 12.26
C TYR A 112 -9.26 5.58 13.37
N SER A 113 -8.32 6.48 13.05
CA SER A 113 -7.48 7.15 14.04
C SER A 113 -8.32 7.98 15.01
N LEU A 114 -9.42 8.60 14.54
CA LEU A 114 -10.37 9.29 15.42
C LEU A 114 -11.05 8.31 16.39
N MET A 115 -11.57 7.20 15.89
CA MET A 115 -12.23 6.18 16.72
C MET A 115 -11.25 5.56 17.74
N ALA A 116 -10.07 5.14 17.27
CA ALA A 116 -9.02 4.57 18.09
C ALA A 116 -8.59 5.53 19.21
N THR A 117 -8.47 6.83 18.90
CA THR A 117 -8.17 7.87 19.90
C THR A 117 -9.29 7.99 20.94
N ILE A 118 -10.56 7.99 20.52
CA ILE A 118 -11.70 8.03 21.45
C ILE A 118 -11.69 6.81 22.37
N VAL A 119 -11.53 5.60 21.82
CA VAL A 119 -11.48 4.37 22.64
C VAL A 119 -10.29 4.36 23.59
N TYR A 120 -9.14 4.84 23.14
CA TYR A 120 -7.94 4.90 23.98
C TYR A 120 -8.07 5.90 25.14
N ILE A 121 -8.75 7.03 24.93
CA ILE A 121 -8.99 8.04 25.97
C ILE A 121 -10.05 7.58 26.97
N PHE A 122 -11.20 7.08 26.50
CA PHE A 122 -12.37 6.81 27.36
C PHE A 122 -12.39 5.40 27.97
N PHE A 123 -11.79 4.41 27.30
CA PHE A 123 -11.87 3.00 27.69
C PHE A 123 -10.51 2.38 28.00
N LYS A 124 -9.56 3.16 28.54
CA LYS A 124 -8.19 2.70 28.83
C LYS A 124 -8.14 1.42 29.68
N ASN A 125 -8.95 1.33 30.73
CA ASN A 125 -8.98 0.14 31.60
C ASN A 125 -9.51 -1.10 30.86
N LYS A 126 -10.56 -0.95 30.04
CA LYS A 126 -11.16 -2.04 29.26
C LYS A 126 -10.29 -2.46 28.08
N TYR A 127 -9.51 -1.54 27.51
CA TYR A 127 -8.56 -1.79 26.43
C TYR A 127 -7.41 -2.71 26.88
N HIS A 128 -6.96 -2.59 28.14
CA HIS A 128 -5.96 -3.48 28.71
C HIS A 128 -6.52 -4.80 29.25
N GLU A 129 -7.81 -4.85 29.59
CA GLU A 129 -8.44 -6.03 30.17
C GLU A 129 -8.75 -7.10 29.11
N ASN A 130 -9.04 -6.69 27.87
CA ASN A 130 -9.27 -7.61 26.75
C ASN A 130 -8.07 -7.68 25.80
N ASN A 131 -7.36 -8.82 25.81
CA ASN A 131 -6.18 -9.06 24.95
C ASN A 131 -6.44 -8.93 23.44
N GLN A 132 -7.71 -8.91 23.00
CA GLN A 132 -8.07 -8.80 21.58
C GLN A 132 -7.94 -7.38 21.03
N ALA A 133 -8.15 -6.33 21.84
CA ALA A 133 -8.17 -4.95 21.33
C ALA A 133 -6.79 -4.48 20.80
N PRO A 134 -5.66 -4.72 21.50
CA PRO A 134 -4.32 -4.43 20.96
C PRO A 134 -3.97 -5.26 19.72
N LEU A 135 -4.51 -6.50 19.60
CA LEU A 135 -4.26 -7.36 18.45
C LEU A 135 -5.01 -6.87 17.20
N ILE A 136 -6.26 -6.44 17.36
CA ILE A 136 -7.02 -5.80 16.28
C ILE A 136 -6.31 -4.51 15.85
N ASP A 137 -5.88 -3.67 16.80
CA ASP A 137 -5.17 -2.43 16.49
C ASP A 137 -3.86 -2.70 15.74
N PHE A 138 -3.13 -3.77 16.10
CA PHE A 138 -1.93 -4.21 15.40
C PHE A 138 -2.23 -4.59 13.95
N VAL A 139 -3.22 -5.46 13.72
CA VAL A 139 -3.59 -5.91 12.35
C VAL A 139 -4.02 -4.72 11.51
N VAL A 140 -4.87 -3.84 12.04
CA VAL A 140 -5.33 -2.66 11.32
C VAL A 140 -4.18 -1.70 11.01
N THR A 141 -3.25 -1.51 11.95
CA THR A 141 -2.06 -0.67 11.74
C THR A 141 -1.16 -1.21 10.62
N VAL A 142 -0.97 -2.54 10.55
CA VAL A 142 -0.21 -3.17 9.45
C VAL A 142 -0.91 -2.98 8.11
N VAL A 143 -2.23 -3.21 8.06
CA VAL A 143 -3.02 -3.04 6.82
C VAL A 143 -2.97 -1.60 6.32
N PHE A 144 -3.22 -0.61 7.19
CA PHE A 144 -3.14 0.79 6.79
C PHE A 144 -1.73 1.22 6.39
N SER A 145 -0.68 0.70 7.03
CA SER A 145 0.71 0.97 6.62
C SER A 145 0.95 0.52 5.18
N PHE A 146 0.54 -0.69 4.83
CA PHE A 146 0.65 -1.20 3.46
C PHE A 146 -0.19 -0.39 2.48
N MET A 147 -1.45 -0.09 2.84
CA MET A 147 -2.35 0.68 1.98
C MET A 147 -1.84 2.11 1.73
N TRP A 148 -1.25 2.77 2.74
CA TRP A 148 -0.64 4.08 2.60
C TRP A 148 0.56 4.06 1.65
N LEU A 149 1.39 3.03 1.71
CA LEU A 149 2.51 2.88 0.78
C LEU A 149 2.02 2.76 -0.66
N VAL A 150 1.11 1.79 -0.91
CA VAL A 150 0.60 1.52 -2.26
C VAL A 150 -0.15 2.73 -2.82
N SER A 151 -1.02 3.34 -2.02
CA SER A 151 -1.82 4.49 -2.46
C SER A 151 -0.97 5.74 -2.69
N SER A 152 0.02 6.03 -1.83
CA SER A 152 0.91 7.18 -2.00
C SER A 152 1.81 7.03 -3.22
N SER A 153 2.33 5.83 -3.47
CA SER A 153 3.13 5.55 -4.67
C SER A 153 2.28 5.66 -5.95
N ALA A 154 1.07 5.09 -5.95
CA ALA A 154 0.14 5.20 -7.07
C ALA A 154 -0.23 6.66 -7.35
N TRP A 155 -0.52 7.43 -6.30
CA TRP A 155 -0.84 8.85 -6.42
C TRP A 155 0.35 9.71 -6.85
N ALA A 156 1.57 9.43 -6.36
CA ALA A 156 2.79 10.14 -6.78
C ALA A 156 3.05 10.00 -8.30
N LYS A 157 2.83 8.79 -8.84
CA LYS A 157 2.93 8.55 -10.29
C LYS A 157 1.81 9.27 -11.04
N ALA A 158 0.56 9.08 -10.62
CA ALA A 158 -0.58 9.72 -11.27
C ALA A 158 -0.47 11.25 -11.26
N LEU A 159 0.03 11.86 -10.17
CA LEU A 159 0.27 13.29 -10.11
C LEU A 159 1.31 13.76 -11.13
N SER A 160 2.36 12.99 -11.35
CA SER A 160 3.36 13.30 -12.39
C SER A 160 2.72 13.28 -13.78
N ASP A 161 1.82 12.32 -14.03
CA ASP A 161 1.11 12.22 -15.31
C ASP A 161 0.07 13.32 -15.49
N VAL A 162 -0.64 13.71 -14.41
CA VAL A 162 -1.57 14.86 -14.43
C VAL A 162 -0.82 16.13 -14.77
N LYS A 163 0.35 16.37 -14.17
CA LYS A 163 1.19 17.54 -14.48
C LYS A 163 1.62 17.56 -15.93
N LEU A 164 2.04 16.41 -16.47
CA LEU A 164 2.44 16.29 -17.88
C LEU A 164 1.25 16.53 -18.81
N ALA A 165 0.10 15.91 -18.54
CA ALA A 165 -1.10 16.03 -19.38
C ALA A 165 -1.77 17.42 -19.33
N THR A 166 -1.45 18.21 -18.31
CA THR A 166 -1.93 19.59 -18.14
C THR A 166 -0.79 20.61 -18.27
N ASP A 167 0.35 20.18 -18.80
CA ASP A 167 1.44 21.09 -19.11
C ASP A 167 1.01 21.97 -20.30
N PRO A 168 1.19 23.30 -20.24
CA PRO A 168 0.76 24.17 -21.33
C PRO A 168 1.40 23.82 -22.67
N ASP A 169 2.62 23.29 -22.69
CA ASP A 169 3.30 22.95 -23.94
C ASP A 169 2.71 21.68 -24.57
N GLU A 170 2.36 20.68 -23.75
CA GLU A 170 1.63 19.49 -24.20
C GLU A 170 0.21 19.84 -24.66
N VAL A 171 -0.50 20.67 -23.90
CA VAL A 171 -1.86 21.11 -24.25
C VAL A 171 -1.87 21.91 -25.56
N GLN A 172 -0.83 22.69 -25.85
CA GLN A 172 -0.69 23.39 -27.12
C GLN A 172 -0.62 22.40 -28.31
N LEU A 173 -0.01 21.23 -28.16
CA LEU A 173 0.08 20.22 -29.22
C LEU A 173 -1.29 19.60 -29.58
N LEU A 174 -2.26 19.68 -28.66
CA LEU A 174 -3.63 19.21 -28.91
C LEU A 174 -4.42 20.20 -29.79
N ILE A 175 -4.05 21.49 -29.81
CA ILE A 175 -4.72 22.53 -30.58
C ILE A 175 -4.26 22.47 -32.03
N SER A 176 -5.19 22.41 -32.98
CA SER A 176 -4.89 22.31 -34.40
C SER A 176 -4.13 23.54 -34.92
N ALA A 177 -4.51 24.73 -34.47
CA ALA A 177 -3.89 26.00 -34.87
C ALA A 177 -2.40 26.11 -34.49
N CYS A 178 -1.97 25.44 -33.42
CA CYS A 178 -0.58 25.48 -32.95
C CYS A 178 0.34 24.52 -33.70
N LYS A 179 -0.19 23.66 -34.57
CA LYS A 179 0.58 22.80 -35.46
C LYS A 179 1.10 23.55 -36.68
N ASP A 180 0.47 24.67 -37.03
CA ASP A 180 0.91 25.54 -38.11
C ASP A 180 2.00 26.52 -37.61
N GLN A 181 3.10 26.60 -38.35
CA GLN A 181 4.23 27.47 -38.00
C GLN A 181 3.94 28.95 -38.23
N THR A 182 2.87 29.31 -38.95
CA THR A 182 2.48 30.71 -39.16
C THR A 182 1.82 31.34 -37.93
N ASN A 183 1.29 30.51 -37.02
CA ASN A 183 0.61 30.95 -35.80
C ASN A 183 1.58 30.90 -34.61
N ARG A 184 1.39 31.79 -33.62
CA ARG A 184 2.18 31.78 -32.40
C ARG A 184 1.33 31.31 -31.23
N CYS A 185 1.70 30.18 -30.65
CA CYS A 185 1.11 29.69 -29.41
C CYS A 185 2.09 29.85 -28.24
N GLY A 186 1.55 30.00 -27.03
CA GLY A 186 2.38 30.10 -25.84
C GLY A 186 1.67 29.75 -24.54
N SER A 187 2.48 29.51 -23.51
CA SER A 187 2.01 29.31 -22.13
C SER A 187 1.86 30.66 -21.42
N VAL A 188 0.67 30.99 -20.94
CA VAL A 188 0.43 32.26 -20.21
C VAL A 188 0.62 32.06 -18.70
N HIS A 189 0.02 31.00 -18.16
CA HIS A 189 0.09 30.72 -16.73
C HIS A 189 -0.11 29.24 -16.42
N GLY A 190 0.84 28.64 -15.69
CA GLY A 190 0.77 27.27 -15.17
C GLY A 190 -0.10 27.14 -13.92
N SER A 191 -0.65 25.96 -13.65
CA SER A 191 -1.36 25.67 -12.41
C SER A 191 -0.43 25.63 -11.19
N ARG A 192 -0.95 26.02 -10.01
CA ARG A 192 -0.20 25.97 -8.75
C ARG A 192 -0.22 24.56 -8.14
N TRP A 193 0.83 23.79 -8.38
CA TRP A 193 0.95 22.39 -7.93
C TRP A 193 1.19 22.16 -6.44
N SER A 194 1.29 23.23 -5.62
CA SER A 194 1.68 23.10 -4.21
C SER A 194 0.74 22.21 -3.42
N GLY A 195 -0.58 22.32 -3.62
CA GLY A 195 -1.56 21.49 -2.92
C GLY A 195 -1.38 20.00 -3.19
N LEU A 196 -1.28 19.60 -4.46
CA LEU A 196 -1.11 18.20 -4.83
C LEU A 196 0.26 17.65 -4.43
N ASN A 197 1.33 18.44 -4.55
CA ASN A 197 2.65 18.03 -4.07
C ASN A 197 2.64 17.78 -2.55
N THR A 198 1.99 18.67 -1.81
CA THR A 198 1.78 18.52 -0.37
C THR A 198 1.01 17.25 -0.05
N SER A 199 -0.03 16.90 -0.82
CA SER A 199 -0.78 15.65 -0.62
C SER A 199 0.08 14.39 -0.71
N VAL A 200 1.00 14.32 -1.69
CA VAL A 200 1.92 13.18 -1.86
C VAL A 200 2.90 13.09 -0.68
N VAL A 201 3.46 14.23 -0.25
CA VAL A 201 4.37 14.28 0.91
C VAL A 201 3.65 13.78 2.16
N PHE A 202 2.44 14.27 2.44
CA PHE A 202 1.66 13.80 3.57
C PHE A 202 1.25 12.32 3.46
N GLY A 203 1.06 11.79 2.25
CA GLY A 203 0.87 10.36 2.03
C GLY A 203 2.05 9.52 2.54
N PHE A 204 3.27 9.87 2.13
CA PHE A 204 4.47 9.17 2.59
C PHE A 204 4.79 9.42 4.08
N LEU A 205 4.50 10.62 4.60
CA LEU A 205 4.63 10.88 6.04
C LEU A 205 3.66 10.02 6.86
N ASN A 206 2.42 9.83 6.38
CA ASN A 206 1.50 8.88 7.01
C ASN A 206 2.05 7.46 6.93
N PHE A 207 2.56 7.00 5.79
CA PHE A 207 3.21 5.69 5.72
C PHE A 207 4.29 5.51 6.79
N VAL A 208 5.20 6.49 6.95
CA VAL A 208 6.26 6.43 7.95
C VAL A 208 5.70 6.40 9.37
N LEU A 209 4.67 7.20 9.66
CA LEU A 209 4.01 7.21 10.97
C LEU A 209 3.37 5.86 11.28
N TRP A 210 2.53 5.35 10.37
CA TRP A 210 1.81 4.09 10.54
C TRP A 210 2.79 2.91 10.64
N ALA A 211 3.82 2.86 9.79
CA ALA A 211 4.85 1.82 9.84
C ALA A 211 5.68 1.90 11.14
N GLY A 212 6.05 3.11 11.57
CA GLY A 212 6.71 3.32 12.86
C GLY A 212 5.85 2.94 14.06
N ASN A 213 4.52 3.10 13.94
CA ASN A 213 3.56 2.75 14.98
C ASN A 213 3.43 1.24 15.18
N ILE A 214 3.67 0.41 14.14
CA ILE A 214 3.62 -1.05 14.23
C ILE A 214 4.44 -1.57 15.42
N TRP A 215 5.66 -1.06 15.61
CA TRP A 215 6.53 -1.47 16.72
C TRP A 215 5.92 -1.17 18.10
N PHE A 216 5.33 0.02 18.25
CA PHE A 216 4.75 0.44 19.53
C PHE A 216 3.47 -0.34 19.84
N VAL A 217 2.61 -0.57 18.85
CA VAL A 217 1.41 -1.39 19.00
C VAL A 217 1.78 -2.86 19.25
N PHE A 218 2.81 -3.39 18.58
CA PHE A 218 3.32 -4.74 18.79
C PHE A 218 3.74 -4.98 20.25
N LYS A 219 4.41 -4.01 20.89
CA LYS A 219 4.77 -4.10 22.32
C LYS A 219 3.57 -4.19 23.26
N GLU A 220 2.42 -3.65 22.86
CA GLU A 220 1.21 -3.72 23.67
C GLU A 220 0.50 -5.07 23.56
N THR A 221 0.77 -5.85 22.51
CA THR A 221 0.18 -7.18 22.31
C THR A 221 0.64 -8.20 23.36
N ALA A 222 -0.23 -9.17 23.64
CA ALA A 222 0.05 -10.25 24.59
C ALA A 222 1.22 -11.14 24.16
N TRP A 223 1.57 -11.20 22.86
CA TRP A 223 2.74 -11.95 22.37
C TRP A 223 4.05 -11.44 22.95
N HIS A 224 4.25 -10.13 23.03
CA HIS A 224 5.46 -9.58 23.63
C HIS A 224 5.44 -9.70 25.16
N LYS A 225 4.31 -9.38 25.82
CA LYS A 225 4.20 -9.48 27.29
C LYS A 225 4.30 -10.93 27.79
N GLY A 226 3.82 -11.90 27.01
CA GLY A 226 3.95 -13.33 27.27
C GLY A 226 5.39 -13.82 27.11
N ALA A 227 6.11 -13.40 26.06
CA ALA A 227 7.53 -13.70 25.87
C ALA A 227 8.41 -13.12 27.00
N SER A 228 8.10 -11.90 27.46
CA SER A 228 8.78 -11.29 28.62
C SER A 228 8.51 -12.05 29.92
N ARG A 229 7.28 -12.51 30.17
CA ARG A 229 6.94 -13.32 31.36
C ARG A 229 7.58 -14.71 31.32
N LEU A 230 7.73 -15.32 30.15
CA LEU A 230 8.47 -16.57 29.96
C LEU A 230 9.98 -16.38 30.23
N ALA A 231 10.57 -15.28 29.76
CA ALA A 231 11.96 -14.93 30.05
C ALA A 231 12.20 -14.57 31.53
N GLN A 232 11.25 -13.89 32.18
CA GLN A 232 11.35 -13.47 33.58
C GLN A 232 11.05 -14.62 34.54
N GLY A 233 10.13 -15.53 34.19
CA GLY A 233 9.88 -16.77 34.93
C GLY A 233 11.01 -17.80 34.82
N ALA A 234 11.83 -17.72 33.76
CA ALA A 234 13.08 -18.48 33.64
C ALA A 234 14.21 -17.88 34.52
N SER A 235 14.26 -16.55 34.66
CA SER A 235 15.24 -15.86 35.51
C SER A 235 14.91 -15.94 37.01
N GLU A 236 13.64 -15.82 37.41
CA GLU A 236 13.22 -15.97 38.81
C GLU A 236 13.37 -17.40 39.34
N LYS A 237 13.24 -18.42 38.48
CA LYS A 237 13.48 -19.82 38.90
C LYS A 237 14.96 -20.19 39.05
N GLN A 238 15.87 -19.37 38.52
CA GLN A 238 17.31 -19.58 38.69
C GLN A 238 17.93 -18.69 39.79
N ALA A 239 17.23 -17.62 40.19
CA ALA A 239 17.63 -16.76 41.32
C ALA A 239 16.89 -17.06 42.65
N GLY A 240 15.91 -17.97 42.66
CA GLY A 240 15.09 -18.29 43.84
C GLY A 240 15.52 -19.49 44.70
N THR A 241 16.66 -20.14 44.45
CA THR A 241 17.11 -21.33 45.24
C THR A 241 18.31 -21.06 46.14
N PHE A 242 18.58 -19.80 46.47
CA PHE A 242 19.60 -19.46 47.46
C PHE A 242 19.18 -18.22 48.24
N ASN A 243 18.25 -18.38 49.18
CA ASN A 243 18.20 -17.58 50.41
C ASN A 243 17.31 -18.29 51.44
N GLN A 244 17.81 -18.29 52.67
CA GLN A 244 17.30 -18.96 53.87
C GLN A 244 15.87 -18.59 54.23
N GLU A 245 15.07 -19.58 54.62
CA GLU A 245 13.91 -19.34 55.49
C GLU A 245 14.38 -19.06 56.92
N PRO A 246 13.80 -18.04 57.59
CA PRO A 246 14.15 -17.66 58.95
C PRO A 246 13.48 -18.61 59.96
N TYR A 247 14.30 -19.19 60.83
CA TYR A 247 13.85 -19.88 62.04
C TYR A 247 13.13 -18.88 62.94
N ASN A 248 11.84 -19.13 63.22
CA ASN A 248 11.13 -18.38 64.25
C ASN A 248 11.48 -18.96 65.62
N GLN A 249 12.11 -18.12 66.44
CA GLN A 249 12.70 -18.44 67.73
C GLN A 249 11.67 -18.21 68.84
N GLY A 250 11.23 -19.29 69.50
CA GLY A 250 10.59 -19.24 70.80
C GLY A 250 11.66 -19.34 71.89
N SER A 251 11.84 -18.24 72.63
CA SER A 251 12.76 -18.04 73.75
C SER A 251 12.51 -19.00 74.92
N PHE A 252 13.57 -19.59 75.50
CA PHE A 252 13.78 -19.50 76.95
C PHE A 252 15.24 -19.79 77.33
N ASP A 253 15.71 -19.05 78.33
CA ASP A 253 17.10 -18.75 78.67
C ASP A 253 17.98 -19.90 79.17
N GLN A 254 19.28 -19.69 79.02
CA GLN A 254 20.36 -20.43 79.67
C GLN A 254 21.03 -19.52 80.71
N THR A 255 21.18 -19.98 81.95
CA THR A 255 22.32 -19.61 82.83
C THR A 255 22.41 -20.54 84.03
N GLY A 256 23.61 -21.07 84.30
CA GLY A 256 23.97 -21.65 85.61
C GLY A 256 24.97 -22.82 85.62
N SER A 257 26.26 -22.52 85.56
CA SER A 257 27.42 -23.30 86.08
C SER A 257 27.24 -23.72 87.56
N HIS A 258 27.87 -24.70 88.22
CA HIS A 258 29.13 -25.46 88.04
C HIS A 258 29.17 -26.67 89.03
N ASN A 259 29.91 -27.72 88.66
CA ASN A 259 30.65 -28.75 89.44
C ASN A 259 30.01 -29.56 90.60
N ILE A 260 30.14 -30.90 90.53
CA ILE A 260 31.14 -31.69 91.29
C ILE A 260 31.09 -33.18 90.90
N GLN A 261 32.30 -33.71 90.67
CA GLN A 261 32.84 -35.02 91.05
C GLN A 261 32.07 -36.31 90.75
N GLY A 262 32.81 -37.27 90.20
CA GLY A 262 32.38 -38.66 90.06
C GLY A 262 31.97 -39.29 91.39
N ASP A 263 30.95 -40.14 91.30
CA ASP A 263 30.70 -41.24 92.21
C ASP A 263 29.92 -42.32 91.45
N LEU A 264 30.21 -43.58 91.75
CA LEU A 264 29.61 -44.75 91.12
C LEU A 264 28.10 -44.81 91.39
N GLY A 265 27.28 -44.91 90.34
CA GLY A 265 25.85 -45.17 90.47
C GLY A 265 25.25 -45.74 89.17
N GLN A 266 24.70 -46.94 89.26
CA GLN A 266 24.17 -47.77 88.18
C GLN A 266 23.17 -47.07 87.23
N PRO A 267 23.09 -47.49 85.95
CA PRO A 267 22.19 -46.90 84.98
C PRO A 267 20.72 -47.20 85.36
N SER A 268 19.93 -46.16 85.59
CA SER A 268 18.48 -46.30 85.74
C SER A 268 17.80 -46.32 84.37
N GLU A 269 17.01 -47.36 84.17
CA GLU A 269 16.46 -47.91 82.92
C GLU A 269 15.42 -47.02 82.21
N TYR A 270 15.27 -45.74 82.59
CA TYR A 270 14.20 -44.85 82.10
C TYR A 270 14.66 -43.81 81.05
N SER A 271 15.95 -43.46 80.98
CA SER A 271 16.46 -42.47 80.01
C SER A 271 16.75 -43.06 78.61
N GLN A 272 17.07 -44.36 78.55
CA GLN A 272 17.32 -45.09 77.31
C GLN A 272 16.02 -45.35 76.51
N VAL A 273 14.88 -45.42 77.20
CA VAL A 273 13.56 -45.62 76.59
C VAL A 273 13.07 -44.36 75.89
N GLY A 274 13.36 -43.16 76.41
CA GLY A 274 12.99 -41.89 75.76
C GLY A 274 13.69 -41.67 74.41
N ALA A 275 15.01 -41.93 74.34
CA ALA A 275 15.77 -41.83 73.10
C ALA A 275 15.38 -42.91 72.06
N ALA A 276 15.02 -44.11 72.52
CA ALA A 276 14.50 -45.16 71.64
C ALA A 276 13.12 -44.77 71.06
N THR A 277 12.27 -44.15 71.86
CA THR A 277 10.92 -43.72 71.44
C THR A 277 11.00 -42.59 70.41
N ASP A 278 11.81 -41.55 70.66
CA ASP A 278 12.05 -40.43 69.71
C ASP A 278 12.63 -40.91 68.37
N ARG A 279 13.59 -41.85 68.41
CA ARG A 279 14.17 -42.45 67.21
C ARG A 279 13.10 -43.18 66.38
N THR A 280 12.20 -43.90 67.04
CA THR A 280 11.14 -44.66 66.37
C THR A 280 10.13 -43.74 65.68
N GLU A 281 9.82 -42.60 66.30
CA GLU A 281 8.93 -41.58 65.74
C GLU A 281 9.54 -40.87 64.53
N ARG A 282 10.80 -40.42 64.62
CA ARG A 282 11.51 -39.86 63.45
C ARG A 282 11.65 -40.86 62.32
N GLN A 283 11.84 -42.14 62.62
CA GLN A 283 11.96 -43.18 61.61
C GLN A 283 10.63 -43.45 60.89
N ARG A 284 9.47 -43.28 61.57
CA ARG A 284 8.15 -43.25 60.93
C ARG A 284 7.95 -42.00 60.07
N GLU A 285 8.33 -40.82 60.57
CA GLU A 285 8.19 -39.56 59.82
C GLU A 285 9.02 -39.58 58.53
N LEU A 286 10.26 -40.07 58.60
CA LEU A 286 11.12 -40.26 57.43
C LEU A 286 10.53 -41.27 56.46
N GLY A 287 9.90 -42.34 56.95
CA GLY A 287 9.17 -43.30 56.12
C GLY A 287 8.00 -42.66 55.38
N LEU A 288 7.23 -41.79 56.04
CA LEU A 288 6.13 -41.02 55.44
C LEU A 288 6.65 -40.03 54.39
N ARG A 289 7.67 -39.23 54.73
CA ARG A 289 8.30 -38.28 53.79
C ARG A 289 8.87 -38.97 52.56
N ARG A 290 9.48 -40.14 52.73
CA ARG A 290 10.00 -40.95 51.62
C ARG A 290 8.88 -41.39 50.68
N LYS A 291 7.76 -41.91 51.22
CA LYS A 291 6.59 -42.29 50.42
C LYS A 291 6.00 -41.09 49.67
N THR A 292 5.87 -39.93 50.33
CA THR A 292 5.40 -38.70 49.69
C THR A 292 6.31 -38.26 48.54
N ASN A 293 7.63 -38.35 48.72
CA ASN A 293 8.58 -38.00 47.67
C ASN A 293 8.54 -38.98 46.50
N GLU A 294 8.44 -40.29 46.74
CA GLU A 294 8.28 -41.30 45.67
C GLU A 294 7.00 -41.05 44.85
N GLN A 295 5.89 -40.74 45.51
CA GLN A 295 4.64 -40.45 44.83
C GLN A 295 4.73 -39.18 43.97
N ARG A 296 5.31 -38.10 44.52
CA ARG A 296 5.57 -36.88 43.76
C ARG A 296 6.51 -37.11 42.59
N LEU A 297 7.52 -37.97 42.74
CA LEU A 297 8.44 -38.31 41.65
C LEU A 297 7.69 -39.00 40.50
N GLN A 298 6.85 -40.00 40.81
CA GLN A 298 6.04 -40.69 39.81
C GLN A 298 5.05 -39.76 39.11
N ASP A 299 4.39 -38.87 39.83
CA ASP A 299 3.44 -37.93 39.23
C ASP A 299 4.16 -36.95 38.32
N ARG A 300 5.33 -36.44 38.72
CA ARG A 300 6.15 -35.55 37.88
C ARG A 300 6.72 -36.25 36.66
N GLU A 301 7.08 -37.53 36.75
CA GLU A 301 7.45 -38.33 35.57
C GLU A 301 6.29 -38.51 34.58
N LYS A 302 5.05 -38.65 35.07
CA LYS A 302 3.86 -38.69 34.20
C LYS A 302 3.62 -37.34 33.54
N ASP A 303 3.74 -36.24 34.29
CA ASP A 303 3.59 -34.88 33.75
C ASP A 303 4.60 -34.61 32.63
N VAL A 304 5.86 -35.04 32.79
CA VAL A 304 6.89 -34.90 31.74
C VAL A 304 6.52 -35.68 30.48
N LYS A 305 6.02 -36.91 30.63
CA LYS A 305 5.57 -37.71 29.47
C LYS A 305 4.39 -37.06 28.75
N LEU A 306 3.45 -36.45 29.50
CA LEU A 306 2.32 -35.73 28.92
C LEU A 306 2.79 -34.50 28.12
N LEU A 307 3.67 -33.69 28.70
CA LEU A 307 4.23 -32.51 28.02
C LEU A 307 5.00 -32.89 26.76
N GLN A 308 5.73 -34.01 26.78
CA GLN A 308 6.45 -34.49 25.61
C GLN A 308 5.50 -34.93 24.48
N GLN A 309 4.35 -35.52 24.84
CA GLN A 309 3.30 -35.83 23.86
C GLN A 309 2.65 -34.56 23.28
N GLU A 310 2.46 -33.52 24.09
CA GLU A 310 1.95 -32.23 23.61
C GLU A 310 2.95 -31.54 22.67
N ASP A 311 4.25 -31.60 22.98
CA ASP A 311 5.31 -31.05 22.13
C ASP A 311 5.35 -31.73 20.75
N GLU A 312 5.27 -33.06 20.70
CA GLU A 312 5.15 -33.82 19.45
C GLU A 312 3.88 -33.45 18.65
N ALA A 313 2.75 -33.25 19.34
CA ALA A 313 1.51 -32.84 18.69
C ALA A 313 1.60 -31.42 18.11
N VAL A 314 2.24 -30.48 18.81
CA VAL A 314 2.51 -29.12 18.32
C VAL A 314 3.43 -29.18 17.11
N ASN A 315 4.51 -29.96 17.16
CA ASN A 315 5.45 -30.10 16.04
C ASN A 315 4.76 -30.66 14.79
N CYS A 316 3.96 -31.72 14.95
CA CYS A 316 3.17 -32.30 13.85
C CYS A 316 2.16 -31.30 13.26
N THR A 317 1.54 -30.47 14.11
CA THR A 317 0.61 -29.43 13.67
C THR A 317 1.34 -28.33 12.88
N ALA A 318 2.53 -27.93 13.32
CA ALA A 318 3.36 -26.95 12.62
C ALA A 318 3.80 -27.47 11.25
N ASP A 319 4.30 -28.70 11.18
CA ASP A 319 4.74 -29.33 9.92
C ASP A 319 3.59 -29.40 8.91
N LYS A 320 2.39 -29.78 9.35
CA LYS A 320 1.21 -29.81 8.50
C LYS A 320 0.82 -28.43 7.97
N ALA A 321 0.87 -27.40 8.82
CA ALA A 321 0.57 -26.03 8.40
C ALA A 321 1.60 -25.50 7.40
N VAL A 322 2.87 -25.89 7.53
CA VAL A 322 3.92 -25.59 6.55
C VAL A 322 3.63 -26.29 5.22
N GLU A 323 3.32 -27.59 5.23
CA GLU A 323 3.00 -28.36 4.02
C GLU A 323 1.78 -27.77 3.27
N ASP A 324 0.73 -27.41 3.98
CA ASP A 324 -0.46 -26.79 3.40
C ASP A 324 -0.13 -25.41 2.78
N SER A 325 0.75 -24.64 3.43
CA SER A 325 1.22 -23.36 2.89
C SER A 325 2.06 -23.54 1.63
N GLU A 326 2.97 -24.53 1.60
CA GLU A 326 3.79 -24.85 0.42
C GLU A 326 2.93 -25.26 -0.79
N LYS A 327 1.85 -26.01 -0.58
CA LYS A 327 0.88 -26.34 -1.64
C LYS A 327 0.22 -25.09 -2.22
N ILE A 328 -0.20 -24.16 -1.36
CA ILE A 328 -0.80 -22.89 -1.80
C ILE A 328 0.20 -22.06 -2.61
N PHE A 329 1.45 -21.93 -2.15
CA PHE A 329 2.48 -21.21 -2.88
C PHE A 329 2.82 -21.85 -4.23
N THR A 330 2.87 -23.18 -4.28
CA THR A 330 3.11 -23.93 -5.53
C THR A 330 2.01 -23.64 -6.56
N GLU A 331 0.74 -23.67 -6.17
CA GLU A 331 -0.35 -23.37 -7.10
C GLU A 331 -0.41 -21.91 -7.52
N LEU A 332 -0.08 -20.99 -6.60
CA LEU A 332 0.02 -19.58 -6.95
C LEU A 332 1.11 -19.35 -8.01
N ASN A 333 2.29 -19.95 -7.83
CA ASN A 333 3.38 -19.83 -8.81
C ASN A 333 2.94 -20.39 -10.17
N ARG A 334 2.27 -21.55 -10.17
CA ARG A 334 1.73 -22.16 -11.40
C ARG A 334 0.71 -21.27 -12.10
N LEU A 335 -0.18 -20.61 -11.35
CA LEU A 335 -1.16 -19.67 -11.91
C LEU A 335 -0.49 -18.43 -12.49
N VAL A 336 0.54 -17.90 -11.83
CA VAL A 336 1.31 -16.74 -12.30
C VAL A 336 2.05 -17.08 -13.59
N GLU A 337 2.73 -18.21 -13.65
CA GLU A 337 3.43 -18.68 -14.86
C GLU A 337 2.46 -18.90 -16.04
N LYS A 338 1.29 -19.48 -15.76
CA LYS A 338 0.25 -19.66 -16.78
C LYS A 338 -0.26 -18.32 -17.31
N ARG A 339 -0.63 -17.39 -16.43
CA ARG A 339 -1.11 -16.05 -16.82
C ARG A 339 -0.06 -15.25 -17.57
N SER A 340 1.20 -15.35 -17.16
CA SER A 340 2.34 -14.73 -17.86
C SER A 340 2.47 -15.28 -19.29
N SER A 341 2.34 -16.59 -19.46
CA SER A 341 2.36 -17.24 -20.77
C SER A 341 1.18 -16.82 -21.66
N ASP A 342 -0.02 -16.76 -21.11
CA ASP A 342 -1.24 -16.33 -21.83
C ASP A 342 -1.10 -14.87 -22.31
N VAL A 343 -0.62 -13.96 -21.46
CA VAL A 343 -0.38 -12.56 -21.83
C VAL A 343 0.68 -12.44 -22.92
N LYS A 344 1.78 -13.19 -22.82
CA LYS A 344 2.84 -13.21 -23.84
C LYS A 344 2.30 -13.66 -25.20
N LEU A 345 1.47 -14.70 -25.22
CA LEU A 345 0.82 -15.19 -26.44
C LEU A 345 -0.15 -14.16 -27.02
N GLN A 346 -0.93 -13.48 -26.17
CA GLN A 346 -1.85 -12.43 -26.60
C GLN A 346 -1.13 -11.25 -27.25
N ILE A 347 0.00 -10.81 -26.66
CA ILE A 347 0.83 -9.73 -27.23
C ILE A 347 1.40 -10.15 -28.59
N ARG A 348 1.91 -11.38 -28.71
CA ARG A 348 2.43 -11.91 -29.99
C ARG A 348 1.35 -11.95 -31.07
N SER A 349 0.16 -12.42 -30.72
CA SER A 349 -0.99 -12.46 -31.64
C SER A 349 -1.41 -11.05 -32.11
N GLN A 350 -1.45 -10.08 -31.20
CA GLN A 350 -1.73 -8.68 -31.58
C GLN A 350 -0.61 -8.10 -32.45
N GLN A 351 0.65 -8.39 -32.13
CA GLN A 351 1.80 -7.96 -32.92
C GLN A 351 1.71 -8.48 -34.36
N GLU A 352 1.39 -9.77 -34.57
CA GLU A 352 1.22 -10.37 -35.90
C GLU A 352 0.05 -9.76 -36.68
N THR A 353 -1.07 -9.49 -36.00
CA THR A 353 -2.23 -8.84 -36.62
C THR A 353 -1.90 -7.41 -37.05
N GLY A 354 -1.23 -6.63 -36.18
CA GLY A 354 -0.77 -5.29 -36.50
C GLY A 354 0.23 -5.27 -37.65
N LEU A 355 1.22 -6.17 -37.64
CA LEU A 355 2.19 -6.32 -38.72
C LEU A 355 1.54 -6.67 -40.06
N SER A 356 0.52 -7.54 -40.05
CA SER A 356 -0.21 -7.91 -41.27
C SER A 356 -0.95 -6.71 -41.86
N ARG A 357 -1.61 -5.89 -41.02
CA ARG A 357 -2.27 -4.65 -41.47
C ARG A 357 -1.27 -3.63 -42.02
N VAL A 358 -0.11 -3.47 -41.38
CA VAL A 358 0.95 -2.56 -41.87
C VAL A 358 1.51 -3.03 -43.21
N LYS A 359 1.70 -4.34 -43.40
CA LYS A 359 2.15 -4.92 -44.68
C LYS A 359 1.14 -4.68 -45.80
N GLU A 360 -0.16 -4.86 -45.51
CA GLU A 360 -1.24 -4.56 -46.46
C GLU A 360 -1.25 -3.09 -46.88
N LEU A 361 -1.17 -2.16 -45.92
CA LEU A 361 -1.11 -0.73 -46.22
C LEU A 361 0.13 -0.36 -47.03
N ARG A 362 1.29 -0.93 -46.69
CA ARG A 362 2.53 -0.75 -47.45
C ARG A 362 2.33 -1.21 -48.90
N TRP A 363 1.77 -2.40 -49.11
CA TRP A 363 1.53 -2.93 -50.45
C TRP A 363 0.62 -2.01 -51.28
N ARG A 364 -0.48 -1.50 -50.68
CA ARG A 364 -1.36 -0.53 -51.35
C ARG A 364 -0.64 0.75 -51.75
N LEU A 365 0.17 1.30 -50.85
CA LEU A 365 0.93 2.51 -51.11
C LEU A 365 1.98 2.31 -52.22
N GLU A 366 2.67 1.16 -52.22
CA GLU A 366 3.61 0.80 -53.28
C GLU A 366 2.91 0.68 -54.64
N GLN A 367 1.71 0.09 -54.69
CA GLN A 367 0.90 0.02 -55.90
C GLN A 367 0.48 1.40 -56.40
N GLU A 368 -0.01 2.28 -55.52
CA GLU A 368 -0.40 3.65 -55.89
C GLU A 368 0.79 4.45 -56.43
N ILE A 369 1.97 4.33 -55.81
CA ILE A 369 3.19 4.97 -56.29
C ILE A 369 3.55 4.46 -57.69
N THR A 370 3.49 3.16 -57.94
CA THR A 370 3.76 2.59 -59.27
C THR A 370 2.76 3.06 -60.31
N GLU A 371 1.47 3.15 -59.97
CA GLU A 371 0.44 3.66 -60.88
C GLU A 371 0.63 5.14 -61.19
N LEU A 372 0.94 5.95 -60.16
CA LEU A 372 1.22 7.38 -60.33
C LEU A 372 2.45 7.61 -61.20
N LYS A 373 3.53 6.83 -61.01
CA LYS A 373 4.71 6.88 -61.91
C LYS A 373 4.35 6.58 -63.36
N ARG A 374 3.53 5.54 -63.61
CA ARG A 374 3.06 5.22 -64.96
C ARG A 374 2.27 6.39 -65.57
N LYS A 375 1.34 6.98 -64.81
CA LYS A 375 0.56 8.14 -65.27
C LYS A 375 1.44 9.35 -65.56
N ASP A 376 2.46 9.59 -64.75
CA ASP A 376 3.44 10.66 -64.98
C ASP A 376 4.24 10.42 -66.27
N ASP A 377 4.72 9.20 -66.51
CA ASP A 377 5.41 8.83 -67.74
C ASP A 377 4.50 8.96 -68.99
N GLU A 378 3.21 8.62 -68.87
CA GLU A 378 2.20 8.82 -69.92
C GLU A 378 1.94 10.30 -70.21
N LEU A 379 1.93 11.16 -69.18
CA LEU A 379 1.79 12.62 -69.34
C LEU A 379 3.03 13.27 -69.95
N LYS A 380 4.23 12.71 -69.74
CA LYS A 380 5.48 13.16 -70.37
C LYS A 380 5.56 12.86 -71.87
N GLN A 381 4.85 11.84 -72.36
CA GLN A 381 4.84 11.48 -73.79
C GLN A 381 4.32 12.60 -74.71
N PRO A 382 3.13 13.21 -74.46
CA PRO A 382 2.60 14.29 -75.29
C PRO A 382 3.31 15.64 -75.06
N SER A 383 3.91 15.90 -73.88
CA SER A 383 4.61 17.16 -73.62
C SER A 383 5.86 17.40 -74.48
N HIS A 384 6.40 16.35 -75.10
CA HIS A 384 7.53 16.46 -76.04
C HIS A 384 7.12 16.68 -77.50
N THR A 385 5.83 16.74 -77.83
CA THR A 385 5.37 16.95 -79.21
C THR A 385 5.28 18.43 -79.53
N GLN A 386 6.15 18.93 -80.42
CA GLN A 386 6.25 20.36 -80.78
C GLN A 386 5.13 20.86 -81.73
N ASP A 387 4.30 19.95 -82.23
CA ASP A 387 3.23 20.21 -83.20
C ASP A 387 1.89 20.51 -82.50
N HIS A 388 1.49 21.79 -82.51
CA HIS A 388 0.33 22.30 -81.76
C HIS A 388 -1.00 21.65 -82.16
N ASN A 389 -1.12 21.16 -83.40
CA ASN A 389 -2.33 20.51 -83.90
C ASN A 389 -2.49 19.05 -83.42
N ARG A 390 -1.42 18.42 -82.92
CA ARG A 390 -1.44 17.05 -82.38
C ARG A 390 -1.46 16.99 -80.85
N PHE A 391 -1.24 18.12 -80.18
CA PHE A 391 -1.18 18.19 -78.73
C PHE A 391 -2.56 18.04 -78.08
N LEU A 392 -3.56 18.78 -78.58
CA LEU A 392 -4.91 18.83 -78.00
C LEU A 392 -5.69 17.49 -78.07
N PRO A 393 -5.64 16.69 -79.15
CA PRO A 393 -6.34 15.41 -79.21
C PRO A 393 -5.73 14.32 -78.31
N ASN A 394 -4.46 14.47 -77.92
CA ASN A 394 -3.71 13.46 -77.18
C ASN A 394 -3.71 13.67 -75.66
N ILE A 395 -4.37 14.71 -75.14
CA ILE A 395 -4.56 14.91 -73.70
C ILE A 395 -5.73 14.04 -73.23
N PRO A 396 -5.51 13.06 -72.33
CA PRO A 396 -6.60 12.24 -71.80
C PRO A 396 -7.57 13.10 -70.97
N GLN A 397 -8.87 13.08 -71.30
CA GLN A 397 -9.89 13.76 -70.48
C GLN A 397 -10.33 12.85 -69.32
N CYS A 398 -9.90 13.18 -68.11
CA CYS A 398 -10.28 12.44 -66.89
C CYS A 398 -11.47 13.11 -66.19
N HIS A 399 -12.62 12.43 -66.15
CA HIS A 399 -13.76 12.85 -65.33
C HIS A 399 -13.64 12.30 -63.89
N HIS A 400 -13.87 13.18 -62.92
CA HIS A 400 -13.46 13.03 -61.52
C HIS A 400 -14.20 11.96 -60.68
N SER A 401 -15.07 11.12 -61.27
CA SER A 401 -15.97 10.25 -60.48
C SER A 401 -15.87 8.75 -60.76
N VAL A 402 -15.15 8.28 -61.79
CA VAL A 402 -14.97 6.84 -62.04
C VAL A 402 -13.59 6.63 -62.66
N ASN A 403 -12.75 5.77 -62.06
CA ASN A 403 -11.44 5.38 -62.61
C ASN A 403 -11.60 4.61 -63.94
N LEU A 404 -11.93 5.31 -65.02
CA LEU A 404 -11.98 4.75 -66.37
C LEU A 404 -11.52 5.81 -67.38
N CYS A 405 -10.30 5.66 -67.90
CA CYS A 405 -9.82 6.46 -69.03
C CYS A 405 -10.32 5.83 -70.33
N ILE A 406 -11.17 6.54 -71.09
CA ILE A 406 -11.60 6.12 -72.43
C ILE A 406 -10.80 6.91 -73.47
N HIS A 407 -10.10 6.20 -74.38
CA HIS A 407 -9.46 6.83 -75.54
C HIS A 407 -10.51 7.37 -76.51
N PRO A 408 -10.34 8.56 -77.11
CA PRO A 408 -11.25 9.04 -78.13
C PRO A 408 -11.15 8.13 -79.37
N ALA A 409 -12.27 7.50 -79.73
CA ALA A 409 -12.38 6.71 -80.94
C ALA A 409 -12.13 7.62 -82.16
N SER A 410 -11.25 7.16 -83.05
CA SER A 410 -11.07 7.69 -84.40
C SER A 410 -12.41 7.62 -85.15
N GLY A 411 -13.09 8.78 -85.25
CA GLY A 411 -14.23 8.97 -86.13
C GLY A 411 -13.76 9.04 -87.56
N SER A 412 -13.89 7.93 -88.28
CA SER A 412 -13.81 7.87 -89.74
C SER A 412 -15.19 8.17 -90.31
N VAL A 413 -15.34 9.27 -91.04
CA VAL A 413 -16.47 9.51 -91.94
C VAL A 413 -15.93 10.15 -93.22
N PHE A 414 -15.92 9.32 -94.27
CA PHE A 414 -15.77 9.56 -95.72
C PHE A 414 -14.63 10.43 -96.26
#